data_AF-A0AA35SN79-F1
#
_entry.id   AF-A0AA35SN79-F1
#
_cell.length_a   1.000
_cell.length_b   1.000
_cell.length_c   1.000
_cell.angle_alpha   90.00
_cell.angle_beta   90.00
_cell.angle_gamma   90.00
#
_symmetry.space_group_name_H-M   'P 1'
#
loop_
_entity.id
_entity.type
_entity.pdbx_description
1 polymer ?
#
loop_
_entity_poly.entity_id
_entity_poly.type
_entity_poly.pdbx_seq_one_letter_code
_entity_poly.pdbx_strand_id
1 'polypeptide(L)'
;MSKATKRKHVTRQVVEEFVEPQGSQKIVKVLCGRGNNLHQVEEAEGQQFLASMPTKFRKNVWIKRAFLLFHPYRRPPQFDGSSRDTRRDNSW
;
A
#
# COMPACT_ATOMS: atom_id res chain seq x y z
N MET A 1 22.12 -7.33 -1.89
CA MET A 1 21.40 -8.64 -1.84
C MET A 1 21.02 -9.09 -3.24
N SER A 2 21.19 -10.37 -3.57
CA SER A 2 20.81 -10.87 -4.89
C SER A 2 19.28 -10.88 -5.08
N LYS A 3 18.84 -10.82 -6.35
CA LYS A 3 17.42 -10.89 -6.74
C LYS A 3 16.74 -12.15 -6.20
N ALA A 4 17.48 -13.26 -6.12
CA ALA A 4 16.99 -14.54 -5.59
C ALA A 4 16.71 -14.48 -4.08
N THR A 5 17.59 -13.87 -3.30
CA THR A 5 17.42 -13.72 -1.85
C THR A 5 16.22 -12.83 -1.51
N LYS A 6 16.02 -11.74 -2.28
CA LYS A 6 14.83 -10.87 -2.14
C LYS A 6 13.53 -11.64 -2.42
N ARG A 7 13.49 -12.45 -3.49
CA ARG A 7 12.31 -13.27 -3.82
C ARG A 7 12.01 -14.29 -2.72
N LYS A 8 13.01 -15.02 -2.22
CA LYS A 8 12.85 -15.98 -1.12
C LYS A 8 12.22 -15.34 0.13
N HIS A 9 12.70 -14.17 0.52
CA HIS A 9 12.18 -13.46 1.69
C HIS A 9 10.73 -12.98 1.49
N VAL A 10 10.41 -12.45 0.30
CA VAL A 10 9.05 -12.00 -0.02
C VAL A 10 8.06 -13.16 -0.08
N THR A 11 8.42 -14.28 -0.72
CA THR A 11 7.54 -15.46 -0.79
C THR A 11 7.29 -16.04 0.61
N ARG A 12 8.32 -16.11 1.46
CA ARG A 12 8.17 -16.59 2.83
C ARG A 12 7.17 -15.76 3.64
N GLN A 13 7.29 -14.43 3.58
CA GLN A 13 6.37 -13.52 4.29
C GLN A 13 4.92 -13.68 3.82
N VAL A 14 4.69 -13.84 2.52
CA VAL A 14 3.32 -13.92 1.99
C VAL A 14 2.62 -15.24 2.35
N VAL A 15 3.38 -16.33 2.50
CA VAL A 15 2.81 -17.67 2.74
C VAL A 15 2.71 -17.98 4.24
N GLU A 16 3.69 -17.56 5.03
CA GLU A 16 3.79 -17.95 6.45
C GLU A 16 3.20 -16.90 7.40
N GLU A 17 3.07 -15.65 6.98
CA GLU A 17 2.67 -14.55 7.86
C GLU A 17 1.17 -14.23 7.70
N PHE A 18 0.36 -14.76 8.62
CA PHE A 18 -1.04 -14.36 8.76
C PHE A 18 -1.08 -13.11 9.64
N VAL A 19 -1.36 -11.97 9.01
CA VAL A 19 -1.41 -10.67 9.68
C VAL A 19 -2.87 -10.33 9.99
N GLU A 20 -3.15 -9.95 11.23
CA GLU A 20 -4.46 -9.40 11.60
C GLU A 20 -4.59 -7.95 11.09
N PRO A 21 -5.77 -7.53 10.59
CA PRO A 21 -5.98 -6.16 10.17
C PRO A 21 -5.78 -5.20 11.35
N GLN A 22 -4.89 -4.23 11.21
CA GLN A 22 -4.62 -3.22 12.25
C GLN A 22 -5.05 -1.81 11.80
N GLY A 23 -5.67 -1.07 12.72
CA GLY A 23 -6.01 0.35 12.55
C GLY A 23 -7.07 0.59 11.48
N SER A 24 -6.69 1.26 10.39
CA SER A 24 -7.57 1.65 9.27
C SER A 24 -7.54 0.68 8.08
N GLN A 25 -6.90 -0.48 8.25
CA GLN A 25 -6.83 -1.49 7.20
C GLN A 25 -8.19 -2.16 7.00
N LYS A 26 -8.49 -2.51 5.76
CA LYS A 26 -9.75 -3.18 5.37
C LYS A 26 -9.46 -4.45 4.60
N ILE A 27 -10.35 -5.43 4.71
CA ILE A 27 -10.27 -6.65 3.91
C ILE A 27 -11.02 -6.41 2.61
N VAL A 28 -10.34 -6.61 1.47
CA VAL A 28 -10.90 -6.42 0.14
C VAL A 28 -10.72 -7.66 -0.71
N LYS A 29 -11.63 -7.89 -1.65
CA LYS A 29 -11.60 -8.99 -2.61
C LYS A 29 -11.10 -8.48 -3.96
N VAL A 30 -10.13 -9.17 -4.56
CA VAL A 30 -9.66 -8.82 -5.90
C VAL A 30 -10.59 -9.38 -6.97
N LEU A 31 -11.07 -8.53 -7.88
CA LEU A 31 -11.91 -8.90 -9.02
C LEU A 31 -11.07 -9.18 -10.25
N CYS A 32 -10.32 -8.18 -10.72
CA CYS A 32 -9.48 -8.30 -11.91
C CYS A 32 -8.27 -7.35 -11.86
N GLY A 33 -7.22 -7.66 -12.64
CA GLY A 33 -6.12 -6.73 -12.88
C GLY A 33 -6.48 -5.77 -14.01
N ARG A 34 -6.33 -4.46 -13.79
CA ARG A 34 -6.61 -3.40 -14.79
C ARG A 34 -5.37 -2.98 -15.58
N GLY A 35 -4.25 -3.68 -15.41
CA GLY A 35 -2.95 -3.33 -16.00
C GLY A 35 -2.16 -2.36 -15.12
N ASN A 36 -0.89 -2.11 -15.46
CA ASN A 36 0.01 -1.20 -14.72
C ASN A 36 0.12 -1.46 -13.20
N ASN A 37 0.07 -2.73 -12.77
CA ASN A 37 0.04 -3.14 -11.35
C ASN A 37 -1.13 -2.54 -10.54
N LEU A 38 -2.21 -2.17 -11.23
CA LEU A 38 -3.49 -1.79 -10.65
C LEU A 38 -4.43 -3.01 -10.63
N HIS A 39 -5.09 -3.17 -9.49
CA HIS A 39 -6.04 -4.24 -9.25
C HIS A 39 -7.39 -3.61 -8.91
N GLN A 40 -8.43 -4.01 -9.62
CA GLN A 40 -9.80 -3.69 -9.24
C GLN A 40 -10.18 -4.58 -8.06
N VAL A 41 -10.59 -3.95 -6.97
CA VAL A 41 -10.97 -4.61 -5.73
C VAL A 41 -12.37 -4.20 -5.33
N GLU A 42 -13.02 -5.08 -4.58
CA GLU A 42 -14.36 -4.94 -4.03
C GLU A 42 -14.30 -5.03 -2.51
N GLU A 43 -14.90 -4.08 -1.83
CA GLU A 43 -15.07 -4.07 -0.37
C GLU A 43 -16.29 -4.91 0.06
N ALA A 44 -16.39 -5.25 1.35
CA ALA A 44 -17.56 -5.94 1.90
C ALA A 44 -18.89 -5.19 1.66
N GLU A 45 -18.84 -3.86 1.53
CA GLU A 45 -19.99 -3.00 1.24
C GLU A 45 -20.37 -2.98 -0.26
N GLY A 46 -19.64 -3.71 -1.13
CA GLY A 46 -19.87 -3.74 -2.58
C GLY A 46 -19.27 -2.55 -3.34
N GLN A 47 -18.56 -1.66 -2.66
CA GLN A 47 -17.84 -0.57 -3.31
C GLN A 47 -16.61 -1.09 -4.07
N GLN A 48 -16.44 -0.64 -5.31
CA GLN A 48 -15.34 -1.04 -6.18
C GLN A 48 -14.36 0.10 -6.40
N PHE A 49 -13.07 -0.17 -6.25
CA PHE A 49 -12.02 0.81 -6.46
C PHE A 49 -10.74 0.18 -7.03
N LEU A 50 -9.79 1.04 -7.39
CA LEU A 50 -8.47 0.64 -7.89
C LEU A 50 -7.46 0.68 -6.75
N ALA A 51 -6.87 -0.47 -6.45
CA ALA A 51 -5.76 -0.59 -5.53
C ALA A 51 -4.45 -0.75 -6.30
N SER A 52 -3.39 -0.11 -5.81
CA SER A 52 -2.05 -0.28 -6.36
C SER A 52 -1.27 -1.31 -5.54
N MET A 53 -0.50 -2.17 -6.21
CA MET A 53 0.37 -3.12 -5.53
C MET A 53 1.70 -2.46 -5.12
N PRO A 54 2.15 -2.60 -3.84
CA PRO A 54 3.47 -2.15 -3.42
C PRO A 54 4.59 -2.78 -4.24
N THR A 55 5.67 -2.02 -4.47
CA THR A 55 6.77 -2.42 -5.37
C THR A 55 7.51 -3.68 -4.93
N LYS A 56 7.50 -4.00 -3.64
CA LYS A 56 8.10 -5.22 -3.06
C LYS A 56 7.48 -6.52 -3.61
N PHE A 57 6.17 -6.50 -3.88
CA PHE A 57 5.41 -7.68 -4.31
C PHE A 57 5.32 -7.81 -5.84
N ARG A 58 5.58 -6.72 -6.58
CA ARG A 58 5.57 -6.73 -8.05
C ARG A 58 6.56 -7.76 -8.59
N LYS A 59 6.11 -8.58 -9.55
CA LYS A 59 6.89 -9.67 -10.20
C LYS A 59 7.26 -10.85 -9.30
N ASN A 60 6.93 -10.80 -8.01
CA ASN A 60 7.22 -11.87 -7.04
C ASN A 60 5.95 -12.61 -6.61
N VAL A 61 4.81 -11.92 -6.60
CA VAL A 61 3.51 -12.46 -6.17
C VAL A 61 2.50 -12.23 -7.28
N TRP A 62 1.74 -13.28 -7.62
CA TRP A 62 0.65 -13.23 -8.59
C TRP A 62 -0.68 -13.38 -7.86
N ILE A 63 -1.59 -12.43 -8.10
CA ILE A 63 -2.88 -12.35 -7.42
C ILE A 63 -3.97 -12.57 -8.47
N LYS A 64 -4.86 -13.53 -8.25
CA LYS A 64 -5.96 -13.86 -9.17
C LYS A 64 -7.33 -13.63 -8.53
N ARG A 65 -7.75 -14.50 -7.60
CA ARG A 65 -8.97 -14.37 -6.80
C ARG A 65 -8.59 -14.58 -5.34
N ALA A 66 -8.18 -13.50 -4.68
CA ALA A 66 -7.70 -13.54 -3.31
C ALA A 66 -8.32 -12.39 -2.51
N PHE A 67 -8.28 -12.55 -1.20
CA PHE A 67 -8.56 -11.49 -0.24
C PHE A 67 -7.24 -10.85 0.19
N LEU A 68 -7.23 -9.52 0.31
CA LEU A 68 -6.05 -8.76 0.68
C LEU A 68 -6.39 -7.76 1.78
N LEU A 69 -5.39 -7.46 2.60
CA LEU A 69 -5.42 -6.29 3.47
C LEU A 69 -5.11 -5.06 2.64
N PHE A 70 -6.08 -4.17 2.54
CA PHE A 70 -5.96 -2.87 1.90
C PHE A 70 -5.70 -1.81 2.97
N HIS A 71 -4.70 -0.96 2.72
CA HIS A 71 -4.48 0.23 3.52
C HIS A 71 -4.93 1.46 2.73
N PRO A 72 -5.86 2.27 3.26
CA PRO A 72 -6.31 3.47 2.56
C PRO A 72 -5.16 4.46 2.40
N TYR A 73 -5.02 5.02 1.21
CA TYR A 73 -4.04 6.07 0.96
C TYR A 73 -4.54 7.37 1.58
N ARG A 74 -3.92 7.78 2.69
CA ARG A 74 -4.11 9.12 3.25
C ARG A 74 -3.09 10.06 2.62
N ARG A 75 -3.58 11.04 1.85
CA ARG A 75 -2.72 12.12 1.34
C ARG A 75 -2.10 12.85 2.55
N PRO A 76 -0.77 13.06 2.59
CA PRO A 76 -0.16 13.88 3.62
C PRO A 76 -0.68 15.32 3.50
N PRO A 77 -0.76 16.07 4.63
CA PRO A 77 -1.10 17.48 4.58
C PRO A 77 -0.11 18.19 3.66
N GLN A 78 -0.63 18.96 2.69
CA GLN A 78 0.20 19.83 1.88
C GLN A 78 0.62 21.00 2.76
N PHE A 79 1.91 21.16 2.99
CA PHE A 79 2.44 22.34 3.62
C PHE A 79 2.30 23.49 2.62
N ASP A 80 1.30 24.35 2.83
CA ASP A 80 1.21 25.60 2.09
C ASP A 80 2.34 26.49 2.59
N GLY A 81 3.31 26.80 1.74
CA GLY A 81 4.47 27.64 2.10
C GLY A 81 4.11 29.10 2.40
N SER A 82 2.92 29.36 2.94
CA SER A 82 2.36 30.68 3.27
C SER A 82 2.82 31.19 4.65
N SER A 83 3.31 30.33 5.53
CA SER A 83 3.94 30.75 6.79
C SER A 83 5.47 30.85 6.64
N ARG A 84 5.95 31.94 6.02
CA ARG A 84 7.28 32.44 6.34
C ARG A 84 7.15 33.10 7.71
N ASP A 85 7.38 32.31 8.77
CA ASP A 85 7.57 32.86 10.11
C ASP A 85 8.84 33.71 10.07
N THR A 86 8.68 35.02 9.82
CA THR A 86 9.74 36.00 9.90
C THR A 86 10.03 36.30 11.37
N ARG A 87 10.37 35.29 12.16
CA ARG A 87 11.08 35.50 13.43
C ARG A 87 12.57 35.50 13.14
N ARG A 88 13.05 36.68 12.71
CA ARG A 88 14.38 37.13 13.07
C ARG A 88 14.41 37.30 14.58
N ASP A 89 14.72 36.22 15.30
CA ASP A 89 15.23 36.37 16.66
C ASP A 89 16.77 36.38 16.56
N ASN A 90 17.26 37.57 16.25
CA ASN A 90 18.62 37.98 16.58
C ASN A 90 18.74 37.99 18.11
N SER A 91 19.48 37.06 18.68
CA SER A 91 20.01 37.21 20.04
C SER A 91 21.23 36.31 20.24
N TRP A 92 22.39 36.96 20.10
CA TRP A 92 23.76 36.65 20.54
C TRP A 92 24.43 35.36 20.03
#